data_AF-A0A815DSI5-F1
#
_entry.id   AF-A0A815DSI5-F1
#
_cell.length_a   1.000
_cell.length_b   1.000
_cell.length_c   1.000
_cell.angle_alpha   90.00
_cell.angle_beta   90.00
_cell.angle_gamma   90.00
#
_symmetry.space_group_name_H-M   'P 1'
#
loop_
_entity.id
_entity.type
_entity.pdbx_description
1 polymer ?
#
loop_
_entity_poly.entity_id
_entity_poly.type
_entity_poly.pdbx_seq_one_letter_code
_entity_poly.pdbx_strand_id
1 'polypeptide(L)' 'FIPVSATCYDDSTKYHSERVETLLKLCDEIRPNLMLATGGTRISLHDITPEATS' A
#
# COMPACT_ATOMS: atom_id res chain seq x y z
N PHE A 1 -11.83 -2.77 -10.81
CA PHE A 1 -10.72 -1.81 -10.59
C PHE A 1 -10.89 -1.23 -9.19
N ILE A 2 -9.88 -1.36 -8.34
CA ILE A 2 -9.90 -0.80 -6.98
C ILE A 2 -8.69 0.14 -6.86
N PRO A 3 -8.90 1.46 -6.78
CA PRO A 3 -7.82 2.40 -6.54
C PRO A 3 -7.41 2.34 -5.06
N VAL A 4 -6.13 2.10 -4.79
CA VAL A 4 -5.58 2.14 -3.42
C VAL A 4 -4.68 3.36 -3.30
N SER A 5 -4.99 4.25 -2.36
CA SER A 5 -4.27 5.51 -2.12
C SER A 5 -3.34 5.37 -0.92
N ALA A 6 -2.04 5.60 -1.13
CA ALA A 6 -1.06 5.71 -0.06
C ALA A 6 -0.79 7.20 0.22
N THR A 7 -1.36 7.73 1.29
CA THR A 7 -1.12 9.10 1.78
C THR A 7 0.07 9.14 2.74
N CYS A 8 0.94 10.15 2.64
CA CYS A 8 2.09 10.30 3.53
C CYS A 8 1.61 10.83 4.89
N TYR A 9 1.83 10.10 5.99
CA TYR A 9 1.52 10.55 7.35
C TYR A 9 2.69 10.24 8.30
N ASP A 10 2.82 11.07 9.34
CA ASP A 10 4.01 11.23 10.20
C ASP A 10 4.31 10.09 11.18
N ASP A 11 3.45 9.05 11.30
CA ASP A 11 3.63 7.97 12.28
C ASP A 11 4.03 6.64 11.61
N SER A 12 5.29 6.24 11.71
CA SER A 12 5.94 5.34 10.74
C SER A 12 5.86 3.83 11.00
N THR A 13 5.44 3.35 12.18
CA THR A 13 5.50 1.89 12.49
C THR A 13 4.15 1.18 12.54
N LYS A 14 3.12 1.79 13.14
CA LYS A 14 1.78 1.17 13.24
C LYS A 14 1.11 1.01 11.87
N TYR A 15 1.30 1.98 10.99
CA TYR A 15 0.63 2.04 9.69
C TYR A 15 1.26 1.15 8.61
N HIS A 16 2.50 0.69 8.81
CA HIS A 16 3.16 -0.22 7.87
C HIS A 16 2.43 -1.56 7.80
N SER A 17 2.12 -2.15 8.96
CA SER A 17 1.44 -3.44 9.04
C SER A 17 0.03 -3.40 8.46
N GLU A 18 -0.75 -2.35 8.75
CA GLU A 18 -2.14 -2.21 8.28
C GLU A 18 -2.23 -2.03 6.75
N ARG A 19 -1.26 -1.33 6.14
CA ARG A 19 -1.21 -1.12 4.68
C ARG A 19 -0.89 -2.41 3.92
N VAL A 20 0.12 -3.16 4.37
CA VAL A 20 0.48 -4.45 3.78
C VAL A 20 -0.67 -5.45 3.94
N GLU A 21 -1.29 -5.49 5.12
CA GLU A 21 -2.44 -6.36 5.38
C GLU A 21 -3.63 -6.06 4.44
N THR A 22 -3.90 -4.78 4.16
CA THR A 22 -4.95 -4.37 3.21
C THR A 22 -4.62 -4.84 1.80
N LEU A 23 -3.37 -4.72 1.37
CA LEU A 23 -2.92 -5.14 0.04
C LEU A 23 -3.05 -6.66 -0.13
N LEU A 24 -2.67 -7.42 0.90
CA LEU A 24 -2.84 -8.87 0.95
C LEU A 24 -4.32 -9.29 0.91
N LYS A 25 -5.19 -8.65 1.72
CA LYS A 25 -6.64 -8.92 1.70
C LYS A 25 -7.26 -8.68 0.32
N LEU A 26 -6.89 -7.59 -0.35
CA LEU A 26 -7.37 -7.31 -1.70
C LEU A 26 -6.92 -8.38 -2.70
N CYS A 27 -5.66 -8.82 -2.62
CA CYS A 27 -5.13 -9.88 -3.47
C CYS A 27 -5.82 -11.23 -3.22
N ASP A 28 -6.06 -11.61 -1.97
CA ASP A 28 -6.58 -12.93 -1.61
C ASP A 28 -8.10 -13.02 -1.73
N GLU A 29 -8.85 -12.02 -1.26
CA GLU A 29 -10.32 -12.07 -1.21
C GLU A 29 -10.95 -11.62 -2.52
N ILE A 30 -10.46 -10.50 -3.07
CA ILE A 30 -11.06 -9.89 -4.27
C ILE A 30 -10.41 -10.45 -5.55
N ARG A 31 -9.14 -10.87 -5.46
CA ARG A 31 -8.35 -11.40 -6.59
C ARG A 31 -8.46 -10.56 -7.86
N PRO A 32 -8.21 -9.24 -7.78
CA PRO A 32 -8.32 -8.38 -8.93
C PRO A 32 -7.32 -8.79 -10.02
N ASN A 33 -7.77 -8.82 -11.28
CA ASN A 33 -6.88 -9.07 -12.43
C ASN A 33 -5.84 -7.95 -12.62
N LEU A 34 -6.11 -6.75 -12.07
CA LEU A 34 -5.23 -5.59 -12.13
C LEU A 34 -5.49 -4.68 -10.93
N MET A 35 -4.43 -4.26 -10.26
CA MET A 35 -4.46 -3.31 -9.15
C MET A 35 -3.53 -2.13 -9.46
N LEU A 36 -3.98 -0.90 -9.23
CA LEU A 36 -3.17 0.30 -9.39
C LEU A 36 -3.00 0.97 -8.03
N ALA A 37 -1.75 1.14 -7.62
CA ALA A 37 -1.38 1.92 -6.44
C ALA A 37 -0.90 3.31 -6.86
N THR A 38 -1.27 4.34 -6.10
CA THR A 38 -0.83 5.72 -6.34
C THR A 38 -0.42 6.37 -5.01
N GLY A 39 0.57 7.27 -5.06
CA GLY A 39 1.19 7.82 -3.85
C GLY A 39 2.24 6.88 -3.24
N GLY A 40 2.92 7.30 -2.17
CA GLY A 40 3.79 6.41 -1.39
C GLY A 40 5.06 5.89 -2.10
N THR A 41 5.55 6.55 -3.15
CA THR A 41 6.65 6.09 -4.03
C THR A 41 7.87 7.02 -4.09
N ARG A 42 7.94 8.10 -3.30
CA ARG A 42 9.14 8.94 -3.23
C ARG A 42 10.14 8.34 -2.24
N ILE A 43 11.30 8.99 -2.13
CA ILE A 43 12.39 8.66 -1.20
C ILE A 43 12.10 8.97 0.28
N SER A 44 10.85 9.28 0.63
CA SER A 44 10.47 9.52 2.02
C SER A 44 10.55 8.20 2.80
N LEU A 45 11.02 8.24 4.05
CA LEU A 45 10.98 7.07 4.94
C LEU A 45 9.55 6.55 5.21
N HIS A 46 8.54 7.34 4.85
CA HIS A 46 7.11 7.01 4.99
C HIS A 46 6.49 6.44 3.70
N ASP A 47 7.23 6.48 2.60
CA ASP A 47 6.79 5.98 1.30
C ASP A 47 7.22 4.52 1.18
N ILE A 48 6.26 3.61 1.33
CA ILE A 48 6.47 2.16 1.46
C ILE A 48 5.77 1.37 0.34
N THR A 49 5.17 2.05 -0.63
CA THR A 49 4.42 1.41 -1.70
C THR A 49 5.32 0.47 -2.51
N PRO A 50 6.57 0.83 -2.89
CA PRO A 50 7.48 -0.09 -3.56
C PRO A 50 7.73 -1.38 -2.76
N GLU A 51 8.05 -1.25 -1.47
CA GLU A 51 8.37 -2.36 -0.55
C GLU A 51 7.17 -3.27 -0.28
N ALA A 52 5.96 -2.70 -0.24
CA ALA A 52 4.73 -3.47 -0.07
C ALA A 52 4.30 -4.20 -1.37
N THR A 53 4.90 -3.87 -2.52
CA THR A 53 4.57 -4.46 -3.83
C THR A 53 5.64 -5.39 -4.40
N SER A 54 6.79 -5.53 -3.73
CA SER A 54 7.92 -6.41 -4.14
C SER A 54 7.81 -7.80 -3.53
#